data_AF-A0A4Q5WEE1-F1
#
_entry.id   AF-A0A4Q5WEE1-F1
#
_cell.length_a   1.000
_cell.length_b   1.000
_cell.length_c   1.000
_cell.angle_alpha   90.00
_cell.angle_beta   90.00
_cell.angle_gamma   90.00
#
_symmetry.space_group_name_H-M   'P 1'
#
loop_
_entity.id
_entity.type
_entity.pdbx_description
1 polymer ?
#
loop_
_entity_poly.entity_id
_entity_poly.type
_entity_poly.pdbx_seq_one_letter_code
_entity_poly.pdbx_strand_id
1 'polypeptide(L)'
;MKIMKFGGTSVGKPARMHEVARLATADKEPKIVVLSAVSGTTNALVAISQKLALGERDAARLAIDALETQYQNFITELVQTDAALEKARAVLQEHFEFLHIILRIS
;
A
#
# COMPACT_ATOMS: atom_id res chain seq x y z
N MET A 1 -24.34 -12.19 6.97
CA MET A 1 -23.37 -11.54 6.06
C MET A 1 -22.90 -10.29 6.76
N LYS A 2 -21.59 -10.18 6.99
CA LYS A 2 -20.99 -9.14 7.84
C LYS A 2 -20.04 -8.25 7.06
N ILE A 3 -20.03 -6.95 7.34
CA ILE A 3 -19.08 -6.00 6.74
C ILE A 3 -18.07 -5.62 7.83
N MET A 4 -16.78 -5.75 7.54
CA MET A 4 -15.69 -5.42 8.46
C MET A 4 -14.79 -4.37 7.84
N LYS A 5 -14.70 -3.20 8.48
CA LYS A 5 -13.83 -2.11 8.03
C LYS A 5 -12.61 -1.97 8.94
N PHE A 6 -11.43 -1.93 8.34
CA PHE A 6 -10.16 -1.72 9.05
C PHE A 6 -9.51 -0.40 8.61
N GLY A 7 -9.08 0.40 9.57
CA GLY A 7 -8.41 1.69 9.33
C GLY A 7 -6.93 1.51 8.99
N GLY A 8 -6.27 2.60 8.58
CA GLY A 8 -4.87 2.54 8.14
C GLY A 8 -3.88 2.11 9.22
N THR A 9 -4.17 2.39 10.49
CA THR A 9 -3.36 1.90 11.63
C THR A 9 -3.52 0.40 11.86
N SER A 10 -4.72 -0.15 11.61
CA SER A 10 -5.00 -1.59 11.69
C SER A 10 -4.26 -2.40 10.62
N VAL A 11 -3.87 -1.76 9.52
CA VAL A 11 -3.08 -2.38 8.43
C VAL A 11 -1.70 -1.73 8.28
N GLY A 12 -1.26 -0.96 9.27
CA GLY A 12 -0.06 -0.12 9.19
C GLY A 12 1.26 -0.87 9.34
N LYS A 13 1.21 -2.14 9.74
CA LYS A 13 2.37 -3.02 9.91
C LYS A 13 2.01 -4.45 9.46
N PRO A 14 2.97 -5.24 8.95
CA PRO A 14 2.72 -6.62 8.54
C PRO A 14 2.04 -7.47 9.62
N ALA A 15 2.55 -7.43 10.85
CA ALA A 15 1.96 -8.13 12.00
C ALA A 15 0.48 -7.76 12.25
N ARG A 16 0.11 -6.48 12.08
CA ARG A 16 -1.27 -6.02 12.24
C ARG A 16 -2.16 -6.49 11.10
N MET A 17 -1.64 -6.57 9.88
CA MET A 17 -2.37 -7.12 8.74
C MET A 17 -2.67 -8.62 8.95
N HIS A 18 -1.76 -9.39 9.56
CA HIS A 18 -2.04 -10.76 9.97
C HIS A 18 -3.09 -10.86 11.09
N GLU A 19 -3.08 -9.95 12.07
CA GLU A 19 -4.15 -9.88 13.08
C GLU A 19 -5.52 -9.63 12.43
N VAL A 20 -5.58 -8.72 11.46
CA VAL A 20 -6.79 -8.42 10.68
C VAL A 20 -7.26 -9.65 9.90
N ALA A 21 -6.36 -10.34 9.20
CA ALA A 21 -6.68 -11.57 8.47
C ALA A 21 -7.26 -12.64 9.42
N ARG A 22 -6.62 -12.87 10.58
CA ARG A 22 -7.11 -13.80 11.60
C ARG A 22 -8.50 -13.44 12.10
N LEU A 23 -8.78 -12.15 12.33
CA LEU A 23 -10.11 -11.68 12.76
C LEU A 23 -11.16 -11.89 11.67
N ALA A 24 -10.82 -11.61 10.42
CA ALA A 24 -11.72 -11.80 9.29
C ALA A 24 -12.03 -13.29 9.03
N THR A 25 -11.09 -14.19 9.29
CA THR A 25 -11.25 -15.63 9.04
C THR A 25 -11.59 -16.46 10.29
N ALA A 26 -11.90 -15.81 11.43
CA ALA A 26 -12.11 -16.49 12.71
C ALA A 26 -13.33 -17.44 12.72
N ASP A 27 -14.32 -17.17 11.88
CA ASP A 27 -15.54 -17.97 11.76
C ASP A 27 -15.94 -18.13 10.28
N LYS A 28 -16.94 -18.98 10.02
CA LYS A 28 -17.43 -19.32 8.68
C LYS A 28 -18.48 -18.35 8.12
N GLU A 29 -18.87 -17.30 8.84
CA GLU A 29 -19.85 -16.34 8.35
C GLU A 29 -19.29 -15.61 7.11
N PRO A 30 -20.06 -15.48 6.01
CA PRO A 30 -19.65 -14.68 4.86
C PRO A 30 -19.41 -13.20 5.23
N LYS A 31 -18.26 -12.67 4.82
CA LYS A 31 -17.81 -11.31 5.16
C LYS A 31 -17.35 -10.53 3.94
N ILE A 32 -17.59 -9.21 3.96
CA ILE A 32 -16.94 -8.23 3.09
C ILE A 32 -15.92 -7.45 3.92
N VAL A 33 -14.67 -7.42 3.48
CA VAL A 33 -13.59 -6.70 4.16
C VAL A 33 -13.27 -5.42 3.41
N VAL A 34 -13.35 -4.28 4.10
CA VAL A 34 -13.04 -2.95 3.57
C VAL A 34 -11.78 -2.44 4.25
N LEU A 35 -10.74 -2.14 3.47
CA LEU A 35 -9.45 -1.66 3.99
C LEU A 35 -9.22 -0.20 3.62
N SER A 36 -8.75 0.59 4.57
CA SER A 36 -8.04 1.84 4.25
C SER A 36 -6.61 1.53 3.77
N ALA A 37 -5.96 2.51 3.14
CA ALA A 37 -4.55 2.38 2.79
C ALA A 37 -3.66 2.17 4.04
N VAL A 38 -2.48 1.57 3.86
CA VAL A 38 -1.45 1.44 4.90
C VAL A 38 -1.14 2.81 5.49
N SER A 39 -1.02 2.90 6.82
CA SER A 39 -0.76 4.15 7.54
C SER A 39 0.32 5.00 6.87
N GLY A 40 0.01 6.29 6.62
CA GLY A 40 0.92 7.24 5.98
C GLY A 40 0.83 7.29 4.44
N THR A 41 0.29 6.27 3.78
CA THR A 41 0.23 6.21 2.31
C THR A 41 -0.58 7.35 1.72
N THR A 42 -1.78 7.62 2.25
CA THR A 42 -2.63 8.72 1.74
C THR A 42 -1.93 10.08 1.88
N ASN A 43 -1.22 10.30 2.99
CA ASN A 43 -0.46 11.54 3.19
C ASN A 43 0.72 11.65 2.22
N ALA A 44 1.41 10.54 1.96
CA ALA A 44 2.50 10.51 0.99
C ALA A 44 2.00 10.83 -0.42
N LEU A 45 0.87 10.26 -0.84
CA LEU A 45 0.26 10.53 -2.14
C LEU A 45 -0.19 11.99 -2.27
N VAL A 46 -0.78 12.57 -1.22
CA VAL A 46 -1.12 14.01 -1.20
C VAL A 46 0.13 14.88 -1.34
N ALA A 47 1.22 14.56 -0.61
CA ALA A 47 2.48 15.29 -0.71
C ALA A 47 3.12 15.17 -2.10
N ILE A 48 3.07 13.99 -2.72
CA ILE A 48 3.52 13.78 -4.12
C ILE A 48 2.70 14.67 -5.06
N SER A 49 1.38 14.67 -4.93
CA SER A 49 0.50 15.50 -5.75
C SER A 49 0.78 17.00 -5.59
N GLN A 50 1.08 17.46 -4.38
CA GLN A 50 1.43 18.86 -4.13
C GLN A 50 2.74 19.25 -4.81
N LYS A 51 3.78 18.41 -4.70
CA LYS A 51 5.06 18.65 -5.38
C LYS A 51 4.91 18.70 -6.90
N LEU A 52 4.12 17.80 -7.48
CA LEU A 52 3.80 17.82 -8.91
C LEU A 52 3.09 19.11 -9.30
N ALA A 53 2.10 19.56 -8.53
CA ALA A 53 1.37 20.80 -8.79
C ALA A 53 2.27 22.05 -8.72
N LEU A 54 3.36 22.00 -7.94
CA LEU A 54 4.37 23.07 -7.85
C LEU A 54 5.46 22.97 -8.93
N GLY A 55 5.43 21.95 -9.79
CA GLY A 55 6.47 21.70 -10.80
C GLY A 55 7.76 21.08 -10.24
N GLU A 56 7.77 20.66 -8.98
CA GLU A 56 8.93 20.08 -8.29
C GLU A 56 9.11 18.60 -8.64
N ARG A 57 9.32 18.29 -9.93
CA ARG A 57 9.31 16.92 -10.46
C ARG A 57 10.34 16.00 -9.79
N ASP A 58 11.56 16.48 -9.55
CA ASP A 58 12.59 15.69 -8.88
C ASP A 58 12.21 15.39 -7.42
N ALA A 59 11.64 16.36 -6.70
CA ALA A 59 11.19 16.14 -5.33
C ALA A 59 10.00 15.18 -5.25
N ALA A 60 9.13 15.19 -6.27
CA ALA A 60 8.03 14.24 -6.41
C ALA A 60 8.55 12.83 -6.71
N ARG A 61 9.52 12.69 -7.62
CA ARG A 61 10.18 11.41 -7.93
C ARG A 61 10.80 10.79 -6.70
N LEU A 62 11.61 11.54 -5.96
CA LEU A 62 12.23 11.08 -4.71
C LEU A 62 11.19 10.63 -3.67
N ALA A 63 10.02 11.27 -3.62
CA ALA A 63 8.94 10.85 -2.71
C ALA A 63 8.23 9.57 -3.17
N ILE A 64 8.08 9.36 -4.48
CA ILE A 64 7.58 8.10 -5.04
C ILE A 64 8.57 6.97 -4.73
N ASP A 65 9.86 7.16 -5.00
CA ASP A 65 10.92 6.15 -4.76
C ASP A 65 10.99 5.76 -3.27
N ALA A 66 10.86 6.75 -2.38
CA ALA A 66 10.82 6.52 -0.93
C ALA A 66 9.58 5.71 -0.51
N LEU A 67 8.41 6.02 -1.08
CA LEU A 67 7.18 5.26 -0.83
C LEU A 67 7.29 3.83 -1.36
N GLU A 68 7.87 3.64 -2.54
CA GLU A 68 8.13 2.30 -3.11
C GLU A 68 9.04 1.49 -2.21
N THR A 69 10.17 2.07 -1.79
CA THR A 69 11.11 1.40 -0.87
C THR A 69 10.43 0.96 0.43
N GLN A 70 9.55 1.81 1.00
CA GLN A 70 8.76 1.46 2.17
C GLN A 70 7.87 0.23 1.91
N TYR A 71 7.20 0.18 0.76
CA TYR A 71 6.34 -0.96 0.40
C TYR A 71 7.13 -2.23 0.08
N GLN A 72 8.29 -2.13 -0.56
CA GLN A 72 9.17 -3.28 -0.82
C GLN A 72 9.62 -3.94 0.50
N ASN A 73 9.99 -3.13 1.50
CA ASN A 73 10.29 -3.63 2.84
C ASN A 73 9.06 -4.25 3.51
N PHE A 74 7.91 -3.58 3.39
CA PHE A 74 6.65 -4.05 3.97
C PHE A 74 6.25 -5.44 3.45
N ILE A 75 6.33 -5.68 2.14
CA ILE A 75 5.92 -6.97 1.57
C ILE A 75 6.88 -8.10 1.94
N THR A 76 8.17 -7.80 2.10
CA THR A 76 9.19 -8.77 2.50
C THR A 76 8.92 -9.33 3.90
N GLU A 77 8.37 -8.51 4.80
CA GLU A 77 7.94 -8.95 6.13
C GLU A 77 6.52 -9.54 6.16
N LEU A 78 5.68 -9.22 5.17
CA LEU A 78 4.26 -9.61 5.13
C LEU A 78 4.03 -11.02 4.57
N VAL A 79 4.77 -11.41 3.52
CA VAL A 79 4.58 -12.70 2.84
C VAL A 79 5.84 -13.55 2.96
N GLN A 80 5.66 -14.85 3.17
CA GLN A 80 6.76 -15.74 3.58
C GLN A 80 7.25 -16.69 2.49
N THR A 81 6.57 -16.75 1.36
CA THR A 81 6.93 -17.66 0.25
C THR A 81 7.37 -16.85 -0.96
N ASP A 82 8.38 -17.32 -1.68
CA ASP A 82 8.86 -16.69 -2.92
C ASP A 82 7.73 -16.44 -3.93
N ALA A 83 6.84 -17.43 -4.12
CA ALA A 83 5.69 -17.29 -5.02
C ALA A 83 4.71 -16.17 -4.61
N ALA A 84 4.54 -15.91 -3.31
CA ALA A 84 3.70 -14.82 -2.83
C ALA A 84 4.45 -13.49 -2.89
N LEU A 85 5.75 -13.47 -2.64
CA LEU A 85 6.59 -12.29 -2.75
C LEU A 85 6.64 -11.77 -4.19
N GLU A 86 6.81 -12.66 -5.17
CA GLU A 86 6.79 -12.30 -6.59
C GLU A 86 5.44 -11.71 -7.01
N LYS A 87 4.32 -12.28 -6.53
CA LYS A 87 2.98 -11.69 -6.75
C LYS A 87 2.85 -10.31 -6.11
N ALA A 88 3.34 -10.13 -4.89
CA ALA A 88 3.30 -8.84 -4.21
C ALA A 88 4.15 -7.80 -4.94
N ARG A 89 5.35 -8.17 -5.42
CA ARG A 89 6.22 -7.33 -6.24
C ARG A 89 5.55 -6.90 -7.54
N ALA A 90 4.86 -7.81 -8.22
CA ALA A 90 4.12 -7.49 -9.43
C ALA A 90 3.02 -6.44 -9.19
N VAL A 91 2.28 -6.57 -8.08
CA VAL A 91 1.26 -5.57 -7.68
C VAL A 91 1.89 -4.21 -7.38
N LEU A 92 3.03 -4.18 -6.66
CA LEU A 92 3.74 -2.94 -6.43
C LEU A 92 4.24 -2.32 -7.74
N GLN A 93 4.85 -3.12 -8.61
CA GLN A 93 5.37 -2.65 -9.89
C GLN A 93 4.28 -1.99 -10.74
N GLU A 94 3.11 -2.61 -10.86
CA GLU A 94 1.97 -2.04 -11.61
C GLU A 94 1.56 -0.66 -11.05
N HIS A 95 1.42 -0.55 -9.74
CA HIS A 95 0.98 0.70 -9.10
C HIS A 95 2.06 1.80 -9.11
N PHE A 96 3.33 1.46 -8.92
CA PHE A 96 4.41 2.45 -8.96
C PHE A 96 4.76 2.88 -10.38
N GLU A 97 4.64 1.99 -11.37
CA GLU A 97 4.74 2.37 -12.78
C GLU A 97 3.69 3.43 -13.14
N PHE A 98 2.45 3.27 -12.65
CA PHE A 98 1.41 4.30 -12.82
C PHE A 98 1.80 5.65 -12.19
N LEU A 99 2.37 5.66 -10.98
CA LEU A 99 2.85 6.90 -10.35
C LEU A 99 3.99 7.56 -11.14
N HIS A 100 4.90 6.77 -11.70
CA HIS A 100 5.98 7.29 -12.56
C HIS A 100 5.47 7.81 -13.91
N ILE A 101 4.42 7.22 -14.47
CA ILE A 101 3.75 7.74 -15.67
C ILE A 101 3.14 9.11 -15.36
N ILE A 102 2.41 9.24 -14.25
CA ILE A 102 1.85 10.52 -13.80
C ILE A 102 2.94 11.59 -13.72
N LEU A 103 4.12 11.24 -13.21
CA LEU A 103 5.26 12.14 -13.11
C LEU A 103 5.81 12.63 -14.46
N ARG A 104 5.51 11.96 -15.59
CA ARG A 104 5.92 12.37 -16.94
C ARG A 104 4.87 13.23 -17.65
N ILE A 105 3.59 13.06 -17.29
CA ILE A 105 2.46 13.71 -17.97
C ILE A 105 1.84 14.87 -17.19
N SER A 106 2.08 14.94 -15.87
CA SER A 106 1.74 16.10 -15.03
C SER A 106 2.77 17.19 -15.19
#